data_AF-A0A2M7KWK2-F1
#
_entry.id   AF-A0A2M7KWK2-F1
#
_cell.length_a   1.000
_cell.length_b   1.000
_cell.length_c   1.000
_cell.angle_alpha   90.00
_cell.angle_beta   90.00
_cell.angle_gamma   90.00
#
_symmetry.space_group_name_H-M   'P 1'
#
loop_
_entity.id
_entity.type
_entity.pdbx_description
1 polymer ?
#
loop_
_entity_poly.entity_id
_entity_poly.type
_entity_poly.pdbx_seq_one_letter_code
_entity_poly.pdbx_strand_id
1 'polypeptide(L)'
;MVYAGVIRGKSIELETLLPYREGQPVTVSVEPVNEPPMPGTIAALLQAMREPPHLSREDVDALRRSIEEAKLPVSEPVLFDQGC
;
A
#
# COMPACT_ATOMS: atom_id res chain seq x y z
N MET A 1 21.55 9.15 2.22
CA MET A 1 21.49 10.53 2.75
C MET A 1 20.18 11.13 2.26
N VAL A 2 19.39 11.75 3.14
CA VAL A 2 18.09 12.34 2.80
C VAL A 2 18.22 13.86 2.95
N TYR A 3 17.81 14.60 1.93
CA TYR A 3 17.87 16.06 1.90
C TYR A 3 16.46 16.61 1.76
N ALA A 4 16.11 17.60 2.58
CA ALA A 4 14.88 18.36 2.42
C ALA A 4 15.04 19.38 1.29
N GLY A 5 13.96 19.62 0.55
CA GLY A 5 13.94 20.57 -0.55
C GLY A 5 12.53 20.92 -0.97
N VAL A 6 12.41 22.03 -1.71
CA VAL A 6 11.15 22.58 -2.20
C VAL A 6 11.07 22.39 -3.71
N ILE A 7 9.92 21.91 -4.20
CA ILE A 7 9.66 21.79 -5.63
C ILE A 7 9.28 23.16 -6.18
N ARG A 8 10.06 23.65 -7.14
CA ARG A 8 9.76 24.86 -7.92
C ARG A 8 9.59 24.49 -9.39
N GLY A 9 8.35 24.20 -9.78
CA GLY A 9 8.02 23.79 -11.15
C GLY A 9 8.71 22.48 -11.52
N LYS A 10 9.74 22.55 -12.38
CA LYS A 10 10.54 21.40 -12.84
C LYS A 10 11.90 21.28 -12.14
N SER A 11 12.17 22.13 -11.16
CA SER A 11 13.42 22.14 -10.38
C SER A 11 13.15 21.83 -8.91
N ILE A 12 14.12 21.17 -8.26
CA ILE A 12 14.11 20.91 -6.82
C ILE A 12 15.20 21.78 -6.20
N GLU A 13 14.81 22.72 -5.36
CA GLU A 13 15.75 23.54 -4.58
C GLU A 13 15.98 22.85 -3.23
N LEU A 14 17.23 22.48 -2.93
CA LEU A 14 17.58 21.86 -1.66
C LEU A 14 17.77 22.94 -0.58
N GLU A 15 17.29 22.67 0.64
CA GLU A 15 17.48 23.58 1.78
C GLU A 15 18.92 23.60 2.28
N THR A 16 19.65 22.52 2.00
CA THR A 16 21.05 22.33 2.42
C THR A 16 21.94 22.08 1.22
N LEU A 17 23.17 22.57 1.31
CA LEU A 17 24.18 22.36 0.28
C LEU A 17 24.62 20.90 0.26
N LEU A 18 24.71 20.34 -0.94
CA LEU A 18 25.25 19.00 -1.13
C LEU A 18 26.76 19.01 -0.84
N PRO A 19 27.32 17.92 -0.27
CA PRO A 19 28.74 17.80 0.05
C PRO A 19 29.60 17.49 -1.18
N TYR A 20 29.23 17.98 -2.36
CA TYR A 20 29.95 17.77 -3.62
C TYR A 20 30.71 19.03 -3.99
N ARG A 21 31.88 18.85 -4.61
CA ARG A 21 32.66 19.98 -5.11
C ARG A 21 32.02 20.56 -6.36
N GLU A 22 32.20 21.85 -6.56
CA GLU A 22 31.79 22.50 -7.80
C GLU A 22 32.46 21.83 -9.01
N GLY A 23 31.68 21.54 -10.06
CA GLY A 23 32.15 20.82 -11.25
C GLY A 23 32.27 19.29 -11.11
N GLN A 24 31.95 18.72 -9.94
CA GLN A 24 31.94 17.26 -9.77
C GLN A 24 30.75 16.64 -10.51
N PRO A 25 30.97 15.67 -11.42
CA PRO A 25 29.87 14.97 -12.08
C PRO A 25 29.14 14.07 -11.06
N VAL A 26 27.82 14.14 -11.05
CA VAL A 26 26.95 13.32 -10.21
C VAL A 26 25.82 12.72 -11.05
N THR A 27 25.43 11.50 -10.73
CA THR A 27 24.27 10.84 -11.34
C THR A 27 23.09 10.95 -10.39
N VAL A 28 21.97 11.48 -10.88
CA VAL A 28 20.72 11.59 -10.11
C VAL A 28 19.73 10.58 -10.67
N SER A 29 19.24 9.69 -9.80
CA SER A 29 18.10 8.82 -10.10
C SER A 29 16.88 9.33 -9.34
N VAL A 30 15.73 9.34 -10.00
CA VAL A 30 14.46 9.71 -9.39
C VAL A 30 13.58 8.48 -9.36
N GLU A 31 13.27 8.01 -8.16
CA GLU A 31 12.30 6.94 -7.95
C GLU A 31 11.01 7.54 -7.42
N PRO A 32 9.85 7.26 -8.05
CA PRO A 32 8.57 7.68 -7.50
C PRO A 32 8.36 6.94 -6.17
N VAL A 33 8.20 7.70 -5.10
CA VAL A 33 7.77 7.13 -3.82
C VAL A 33 6.29 6.79 -3.98
N ASN A 34 6.00 5.52 -4.26
CA ASN A 34 4.65 4.99 -4.11
C ASN A 34 4.40 4.79 -2.62
N GLU A 35 4.06 5.86 -1.91
CA GLU A 35 3.54 5.72 -0.55
C GLU A 35 2.21 4.96 -0.63
N PRO A 36 2.01 3.93 0.20
CA PRO A 36 0.71 3.31 0.30
C PRO A 36 -0.31 4.39 0.70
N PRO A 37 -1.48 4.42 0.05
CA PRO A 37 -2.51 5.40 0.34
C PRO A 37 -2.91 5.31 1.81
N MET A 38 -3.15 6.47 2.40
CA MET A 38 -3.53 6.55 3.81
C MET A 38 -4.81 5.73 4.05
N PRO A 39 -4.85 4.90 5.12
CA PRO A 39 -6.03 4.12 5.46
C PRO A 39 -7.29 4.99 5.55
N GLY A 40 -8.42 4.49 5.06
CA GLY A 40 -9.71 5.20 5.06
C GLY A 40 -9.90 6.20 3.91
N THR A 41 -8.93 6.35 3.00
CA THR A 41 -9.10 7.19 1.79
C THR A 41 -9.72 6.40 0.64
N ILE A 42 -10.33 7.11 -0.31
CA ILE A 42 -10.84 6.53 -1.57
C ILE A 42 -9.70 5.84 -2.34
N ALA A 43 -8.49 6.40 -2.30
CA ALA A 43 -7.31 5.82 -2.95
C ALA A 43 -6.94 4.45 -2.34
N ALA A 44 -7.04 4.30 -1.01
CA ALA A 44 -6.81 3.03 -0.34
C ALA A 44 -7.87 1.98 -0.72
N LEU A 45 -9.15 2.39 -0.83
CA LEU A 45 -10.21 1.50 -1.29
C LEU A 45 -9.97 1.05 -2.74
N LEU A 46 -9.65 1.98 -3.64
CA LEU A 46 -9.40 1.68 -5.05
C LEU A 46 -8.17 0.79 -5.24
N GLN A 47 -7.14 0.94 -4.40
CA GLN A 47 -5.99 0.04 -4.39
C GLN A 47 -6.40 -1.37 -3.94
N ALA A 48 -7.07 -1.49 -2.80
CA ALA A 48 -7.52 -2.78 -2.28
C ALA A 48 -8.43 -3.53 -3.27
N MET A 49 -9.30 -2.82 -3.99
CA MET A 49 -10.16 -3.42 -5.03
C MET A 49 -9.39 -3.96 -6.24
N ARG A 50 -8.19 -3.43 -6.52
CA ARG A 50 -7.34 -3.86 -7.64
C ARG A 50 -6.38 -4.96 -7.24
N GLU A 51 -6.15 -5.16 -5.94
CA GLU A 51 -5.31 -6.24 -5.46
C GLU A 51 -5.98 -7.60 -5.73
N PRO A 52 -5.21 -8.62 -6.15
CA PRO A 52 -5.73 -9.97 -6.27
C PRO A 52 -6.34 -10.41 -4.94
N PRO A 53 -7.42 -11.22 -4.94
CA PRO A 53 -8.00 -11.71 -3.70
C PRO A 53 -6.91 -12.39 -2.87
N HIS A 54 -6.81 -12.03 -1.58
CA HIS A 54 -5.85 -12.62 -0.64
C HIS A 54 -6.17 -14.08 -0.28
N LEU A 55 -6.97 -14.76 -1.11
CA LEU A 55 -7.36 -16.14 -0.92
C LEU A 55 -6.28 -17.03 -1.53
N SER A 56 -5.72 -17.90 -0.69
CA SER A 56 -4.89 -18.98 -1.17
C SER A 56 -5.76 -20.04 -1.86
N ARG A 57 -5.11 -20.92 -2.63
CA ARG A 57 -5.78 -22.09 -3.22
C ARG A 57 -6.35 -23.00 -2.12
N GLU A 58 -5.66 -23.10 -0.99
CA GLU A 58 -6.06 -23.92 0.15
C GLU A 58 -7.37 -23.43 0.76
N ASP A 59 -7.58 -22.11 0.84
CA ASP A 59 -8.83 -21.51 1.32
C ASP A 59 -10.02 -21.89 0.41
N VAL A 60 -9.80 -21.88 -0.90
CA VAL A 60 -10.82 -22.26 -1.89
C VAL A 60 -11.14 -23.75 -1.80
N ASP A 61 -10.12 -24.60 -1.67
CA ASP A 61 -10.29 -26.05 -1.55
C ASP A 61 -11.00 -26.44 -0.24
N ALA A 62 -10.69 -25.75 0.87
CA ALA A 62 -11.36 -25.94 2.16
C ALA A 62 -12.84 -25.52 2.13
N LEU A 63 -13.15 -24.38 1.50
CA LEU A 63 -14.53 -23.94 1.28
C LEU A 63 -15.30 -24.96 0.43
N ARG A 64 -14.69 -25.43 -0.67
CA ARG A 64 -15.30 -26.41 -1.56
C ARG A 64 -15.62 -27.72 -0.84
N ARG A 65 -14.68 -28.26 -0.07
CA ARG A 65 -14.91 -29.46 0.74
C ARG A 65 -16.05 -29.26 1.74
N SER A 66 -16.13 -28.10 2.37
CA SER A 66 -17.21 -27.79 3.32
C SER A 66 -18.59 -27.76 2.66
N ILE A 67 -18.68 -27.23 1.43
CA ILE A 67 -19.91 -27.25 0.62
C ILE A 67 -20.29 -28.69 0.24
N GLU A 68 -19.33 -29.49 -0.23
CA GLU A 68 -19.54 -30.91 -0.59
C GLU A 68 -19.99 -31.76 0.61
N GLU A 69 -19.50 -31.43 1.81
CA GLU A 69 -19.90 -32.08 3.06
C GLU A 69 -21.23 -31.54 3.64
N ALA A 70 -21.91 -30.63 2.92
CA ALA A 70 -23.12 -29.93 3.37
C ALA A 70 -22.96 -29.26 4.75
N LYS A 71 -21.74 -28.86 5.12
CA LYS A 71 -21.48 -28.13 6.35
C LYS A 71 -22.05 -26.73 6.20
N LEU A 72 -23.10 -26.43 6.95
CA LEU A 72 -23.60 -25.07 7.09
C LEU A 72 -22.45 -24.19 7.62
N PRO A 73 -22.31 -22.94 7.11
CA PRO A 73 -21.41 -21.98 7.72
C PRO A 73 -21.75 -21.88 9.20
N VAL A 74 -20.75 -22.08 10.07
CA VAL A 74 -20.93 -21.83 11.50
C VAL A 74 -21.24 -20.35 11.62
N SER A 75 -22.51 -20.04 11.87
CA SER A 75 -22.92 -18.68 12.22
C SER A 75 -22.39 -18.43 13.61
N GLU A 76 -21.18 -17.90 13.70
CA GLU A 76 -20.75 -17.25 14.92
C GLU A 76 -21.77 -16.13 15.18
N PRO A 77 -22.32 -16.03 16.41
CA PRO A 77 -23.21 -14.93 16.74
C PRO A 77 -22.44 -13.63 16.57
N VAL A 78 -22.77 -12.94 15.48
CA VAL A 78 -22.52 -11.53 15.15
C VAL A 78 -21.58 -10.83 16.13
N LEU A 79 -20.28 -10.82 15.82
CA LEU A 79 -19.26 -10.01 16.50
C LEU A 79 -19.38 -8.49 16.22
N PHE A 80 -20.45 -8.06 15.55
CA PHE A 80 -20.75 -6.65 15.26
C PHE A 80 -21.66 -6.00 16.30
N ASP A 81 -21.49 -6.34 17.57
CA ASP A 81 -22.09 -5.59 18.68
C ASP A 81 -20.99 -4.94 19.51
N GLN A 82 -20.44 -3.84 18.99
CA GLN A 82 -19.81 -2.78 19.76
C GLN A 82 -19.60 -1.56 18.87
N GLY A 83 -20.61 -0.70 18.83
CA GLY A 83 -20.59 0.55 18.08
C GLY A 83 -21.82 1.42 18.29
N CYS A 84 -22.13 1.75 19.55
CA CYS A 84 -22.90 2.94 19.95
C CYS A 84 -22.18 3.58 21.13
#